data_AF-A0A7K1CUC8-F1
#
_entry.id   AF-A0A7K1CUC8-F1
#
_cell.length_a   1.000
_cell.length_b   1.000
_cell.length_c   1.000
_cell.angle_alpha   90.00
_cell.angle_beta   90.00
_cell.angle_gamma   90.00
#
_symmetry.space_group_name_H-M   'P 1'
#
loop_
_entity.id
_entity.type
_entity.pdbx_description
1 polymer ?
#
loop_
_entity_poly.entity_id
_entity_poly.type
_entity_poly.pdbx_seq_one_letter_code
_entity_poly.pdbx_strand_id
1 'polypeptide(L)'
;MTYVARKTLPYRVEFIRQLRRRRTLVAFGLMVLLPLIVVAAVKFGSDSDDSGDFGSGDLDLIGLATNGASNFTVVMIFFATGFLLTTVFALFAGDTVASEASWSSLRYLLAAPVPRRRLLTIKLAVAMTLNLMAITILIAVSFLIGLLAFGSEPLISPLGGNFTGIEQFVRLGIIGGYVYITLLFVSGIAFYMSVRTDVPLGAVGTAVLLVIVFAILDAITALGDLRNWLPGHYSQA
;
A
#
# COMPACT_ATOMS: atom_id res chain seq x y z
N MET A 1 -11.52 41.56 -16.28
CA MET A 1 -10.87 40.23 -16.23
C MET A 1 -11.77 39.28 -15.46
N THR A 2 -12.46 38.37 -16.15
CA THR A 2 -13.34 37.37 -15.53
C THR A 2 -12.51 36.28 -14.88
N TYR A 3 -12.68 36.11 -13.57
CA TYR A 3 -12.01 35.06 -12.79
C TYR A 3 -12.53 33.68 -13.21
N VAL A 4 -11.72 32.93 -13.96
CA VAL A 4 -12.06 31.57 -14.39
C VAL A 4 -11.40 30.58 -13.44
N ALA A 5 -12.18 30.11 -12.46
CA ALA A 5 -11.74 29.15 -11.44
C ALA A 5 -11.17 27.84 -12.02
N ARG A 6 -11.35 27.53 -13.31
CA ARG A 6 -10.80 26.30 -13.94
C ARG A 6 -9.27 26.21 -13.88
N LYS A 7 -8.53 27.34 -13.86
CA LYS A 7 -7.05 27.35 -13.87
C LYS A 7 -6.37 27.26 -12.50
N THR A 8 -7.09 27.32 -11.38
CA THR A 8 -6.46 27.66 -10.10
C THR A 8 -5.82 26.50 -9.30
N LEU A 9 -5.81 25.25 -9.77
CA LEU A 9 -5.11 24.13 -9.12
C LEU A 9 -5.03 22.94 -10.10
N PRO A 10 -4.03 22.88 -11.00
CA PRO A 10 -3.91 21.76 -11.92
C PRO A 10 -3.43 20.51 -11.19
N TYR A 11 -4.10 19.38 -11.43
CA TYR A 11 -3.76 18.05 -10.90
C TYR A 11 -2.26 17.74 -10.98
N ARG A 12 -1.63 18.10 -12.10
CA ARG A 12 -0.19 17.90 -12.36
C ARG A 12 0.71 18.57 -11.32
N VAL A 13 0.38 19.79 -10.90
CA VAL A 13 1.22 20.54 -9.96
C VAL A 13 1.10 19.95 -8.56
N GLU A 14 -0.10 19.58 -8.13
CA GLU A 14 -0.31 18.91 -6.84
C GLU A 14 0.36 17.54 -6.81
N PHE A 15 0.26 16.78 -7.90
CA PHE A 15 0.92 15.48 -8.05
C PHE A 15 2.45 15.58 -7.96
N ILE A 16 3.07 16.48 -8.74
CA ILE A 16 4.53 16.71 -8.67
C ILE A 16 4.94 17.20 -7.28
N ARG A 17 4.13 18.05 -6.66
CA ARG A 17 4.40 18.57 -5.32
C ARG A 17 4.39 17.46 -4.28
N GLN A 18 3.41 16.55 -4.31
CA GLN A 18 3.36 15.42 -3.39
C GLN A 18 4.49 14.43 -3.65
N LEU A 19 4.79 14.11 -4.91
CA LEU A 19 5.92 13.23 -5.26
C LEU A 19 7.27 13.73 -4.74
N ARG A 20 7.54 15.04 -4.80
CA ARG A 20 8.81 15.62 -4.33
C ARG A 20 8.92 15.76 -2.81
N ARG A 21 7.87 15.42 -2.04
CA ARG A 21 7.96 15.48 -0.57
C ARG A 21 8.89 14.38 -0.07
N ARG A 22 9.78 14.73 0.86
CA ARG A 22 10.71 13.76 1.49
C ARG A 22 9.97 12.56 2.09
N ARG A 23 8.79 12.78 2.71
CA ARG A 23 7.96 11.70 3.27
C ARG A 23 7.51 10.69 2.22
N THR A 24 7.06 11.17 1.06
CA THR A 24 6.62 10.33 -0.05
C THR A 24 7.79 9.54 -0.65
N LEU A 25 8.96 10.17 -0.78
CA LEU A 25 10.19 9.50 -1.21
C LEU A 25 10.63 8.41 -0.22
N VAL A 26 10.52 8.66 1.10
CA VAL A 26 10.80 7.65 2.13
C VAL A 26 9.85 6.47 2.01
N ALA A 27 8.55 6.70 1.79
CA ALA A 27 7.58 5.62 1.60
C ALA A 27 7.90 4.75 0.37
N PHE A 28 8.23 5.36 -0.77
CA PHE A 28 8.67 4.61 -1.96
C PHE A 28 10.01 3.89 -1.71
N GLY A 29 10.94 4.52 -1.00
CA GLY A 29 12.19 3.89 -0.60
C GLY A 29 11.97 2.63 0.25
N LEU A 30 11.05 2.68 1.21
CA LEU A 30 10.68 1.52 2.02
C LEU A 30 10.05 0.39 1.19
N MET A 31 9.27 0.72 0.16
CA MET A 31 8.73 -0.28 -0.78
C MET A 31 9.81 -1.00 -1.59
N VAL A 32 10.90 -0.31 -1.91
CA VAL A 32 12.07 -0.91 -2.58
C VAL A 32 12.92 -1.71 -1.58
N LEU A 33 13.01 -1.22 -0.35
CA LEU A 33 13.82 -1.82 0.71
C LEU A 33 13.30 -3.20 1.13
N LEU A 34 11.97 -3.37 1.24
CA LEU A 34 11.37 -4.62 1.70
C LEU A 34 11.79 -5.82 0.83
N PRO A 35 11.62 -5.81 -0.51
CA PRO A 35 12.06 -6.92 -1.35
C PRO A 35 13.57 -7.19 -1.29
N LEU A 36 14.40 -6.14 -1.14
CA LEU A 36 15.84 -6.28 -0.98
C LEU A 36 16.22 -6.98 0.32
N ILE A 37 15.58 -6.61 1.43
CA ILE A 37 15.80 -7.26 2.73
C ILE A 37 15.42 -8.73 2.67
N VAL A 38 14.26 -9.05 2.08
CA VAL A 38 13.80 -10.45 2.03
C VAL A 38 14.70 -11.29 1.12
N VAL A 39 15.13 -10.79 -0.04
CA VAL A 39 16.10 -11.52 -0.88
C VAL A 39 17.44 -11.73 -0.17
N ALA A 40 17.94 -10.71 0.55
CA ALA A 40 19.14 -10.86 1.34
C ALA A 40 18.95 -11.92 2.43
N ALA A 41 17.83 -11.89 3.16
CA ALA A 41 17.52 -12.88 4.18
C ALA A 41 17.45 -14.31 3.62
N VAL A 42 16.82 -14.51 2.45
CA VAL A 42 16.73 -15.82 1.81
C VAL A 42 18.09 -16.32 1.32
N LYS A 43 18.94 -15.44 0.75
CA LYS A 43 20.27 -15.84 0.24
C LYS A 43 21.33 -16.04 1.32
N PHE A 44 21.28 -15.27 2.41
CA PHE A 44 22.28 -15.31 3.48
C PHE A 44 21.83 -16.12 4.70
N GLY A 45 20.52 -16.34 4.86
CA GLY A 45 19.95 -17.08 5.99
C GLY A 45 20.06 -18.60 5.88
N SER A 46 20.45 -19.14 4.72
CA SER A 46 20.55 -20.59 4.50
C SER A 46 21.76 -21.28 5.15
N ASP A 47 22.68 -20.52 5.77
CA ASP A 47 23.89 -21.07 6.43
C ASP A 47 23.70 -21.32 7.94
N SER A 48 22.54 -20.96 8.51
CA SER A 48 22.22 -21.19 9.92
C SER A 48 21.22 -22.33 10.02
N ASP A 49 21.61 -23.42 10.69
CA ASP A 49 20.85 -24.66 10.95
C ASP A 49 19.60 -24.46 11.84
N ASP A 50 19.06 -23.25 11.87
CA ASP A 50 17.88 -22.84 12.63
C ASP A 50 16.92 -22.20 11.63
N SER A 51 16.07 -23.05 11.04
CA SER A 51 14.97 -22.66 10.17
C SER A 51 13.95 -21.87 11.00
N GLY A 52 14.28 -20.60 11.25
CA GLY A 52 13.41 -19.62 11.88
C GLY A 52 12.22 -19.38 10.98
N ASP A 53 11.11 -19.99 11.36
CA ASP A 53 9.75 -19.83 10.85
C ASP A 53 9.34 -18.35 10.82
N PHE A 54 9.75 -17.61 9.78
CA PHE A 54 9.22 -16.30 9.44
C PHE A 54 7.86 -16.48 8.73
N GLY A 55 6.89 -17.05 9.44
CA GLY A 55 5.54 -17.23 8.93
C GLY A 55 4.82 -18.41 9.55
N SER A 56 4.42 -18.28 10.82
CA SER A 56 3.60 -19.28 11.52
C SER A 56 2.26 -19.51 10.79
N GLY A 57 2.24 -20.43 9.83
CA GLY A 57 1.07 -20.92 9.13
C GLY A 57 1.43 -21.78 7.92
N ASP A 58 1.38 -23.11 8.10
CA ASP A 58 1.14 -24.27 7.19
C ASP A 58 1.57 -24.24 5.69
N LEU A 59 2.17 -23.17 5.19
CA LEU A 59 2.63 -22.98 3.83
C LEU A 59 4.11 -22.62 3.91
N ASP A 60 4.96 -23.40 3.24
CA ASP A 60 6.38 -23.10 3.07
C ASP A 60 6.56 -21.86 2.16
N LEU A 61 6.27 -20.68 2.70
CA LEU A 61 6.32 -19.39 2.00
C LEU A 61 7.74 -19.05 1.55
N ILE A 62 8.75 -19.53 2.28
CA ILE A 62 10.17 -19.36 1.94
C ILE A 62 10.52 -20.25 0.75
N GLY A 63 10.10 -21.51 0.75
CA GLY A 63 10.22 -22.40 -0.40
C GLY A 63 9.47 -21.87 -1.62
N LEU A 64 8.24 -21.38 -1.46
CA LEU A 64 7.48 -20.77 -2.56
C LEU A 64 8.17 -19.51 -3.10
N ALA A 65 8.75 -18.66 -2.23
CA ALA A 65 9.49 -17.47 -2.65
C ALA A 65 10.77 -17.79 -3.43
N THR A 66 11.39 -18.96 -3.21
CA THR A 66 12.58 -19.40 -3.95
C THR A 66 12.26 -20.00 -5.31
N ASN A 67 11.02 -20.44 -5.53
CA ASN A 67 10.53 -20.99 -6.80
C ASN A 67 10.15 -19.87 -7.80
N GLY A 68 11.08 -18.96 -8.12
CA GLY A 68 10.93 -18.00 -9.22
C GLY A 68 10.43 -16.59 -8.88
N ALA A 69 10.67 -15.66 -9.81
CA ALA A 69 10.36 -14.24 -9.69
C ALA A 69 8.87 -13.93 -9.43
N SER A 70 7.98 -14.68 -10.05
CA SER A 70 6.54 -14.47 -9.96
C SER A 70 6.01 -14.86 -8.58
N ASN A 71 6.48 -15.99 -8.02
CA ASN A 71 6.09 -16.44 -6.68
C ASN A 71 6.70 -15.52 -5.61
N PHE A 72 7.97 -15.12 -5.77
CA PHE A 72 8.58 -14.10 -4.91
C PHE A 72 7.75 -12.81 -4.84
N THR A 73 7.24 -12.35 -5.98
CA THR A 73 6.39 -11.14 -6.04
C THR A 73 5.10 -11.32 -5.24
N VAL A 74 4.43 -12.48 -5.34
CA VAL A 74 3.22 -12.76 -4.56
C VAL A 74 3.52 -12.77 -3.06
N VAL A 75 4.62 -13.41 -2.65
CA VAL A 75 5.04 -13.43 -1.24
C VAL A 75 5.35 -12.01 -0.74
N MET A 76 6.01 -11.18 -1.56
CA MET A 76 6.26 -9.78 -1.21
C MET A 76 4.98 -8.96 -1.07
N ILE A 77 3.98 -9.17 -1.94
CA ILE A 77 2.67 -8.52 -1.82
C ILE A 77 2.01 -8.96 -0.51
N PHE A 78 2.05 -10.25 -0.18
CA PHE A 78 1.47 -10.80 1.04
C PHE A 78 2.10 -10.17 2.28
N PHE A 79 3.43 -10.17 2.39
CA PHE A 79 4.16 -9.54 3.50
C PHE A 79 3.91 -8.03 3.58
N ALA A 80 3.90 -7.33 2.44
CA ALA A 80 3.66 -5.91 2.42
C ALA A 80 2.23 -5.56 2.84
N THR A 81 1.23 -6.37 2.48
CA THR A 81 -0.20 -6.11 2.76
C THR A 81 -0.48 -6.02 4.25
N GLY A 82 0.15 -6.89 5.05
CA GLY A 82 -0.08 -6.95 6.50
C GLY A 82 0.16 -5.63 7.23
N PHE A 83 1.18 -4.87 6.83
CA PHE A 83 1.50 -3.61 7.52
C PHE A 83 2.04 -2.50 6.62
N LEU A 84 3.00 -2.80 5.75
CA LEU A 84 3.72 -1.78 4.99
C LEU A 84 2.80 -1.07 3.98
N LEU A 85 2.07 -1.81 3.14
CA LEU A 85 1.11 -1.28 2.19
C LEU A 85 -0.03 -0.56 2.90
N THR A 86 -0.58 -1.14 3.96
CA THR A 86 -1.62 -0.52 4.80
C THR A 86 -1.18 0.85 5.31
N THR A 87 0.03 0.94 5.86
CA THR A 87 0.60 2.18 6.38
C THR A 87 0.87 3.19 5.28
N VAL A 88 1.40 2.76 4.12
CA VAL A 88 1.67 3.65 2.98
C VAL A 88 0.37 4.21 2.40
N PHE A 89 -0.68 3.39 2.25
CA PHE A 89 -1.98 3.82 1.77
C PHE A 89 -2.64 4.82 2.72
N ALA A 90 -2.53 4.57 4.03
CA ALA A 90 -2.98 5.50 5.04
C ALA A 90 -2.18 6.81 5.01
N LEU A 91 -0.85 6.74 4.83
CA LEU A 91 0.04 7.90 4.77
C LEU A 91 -0.29 8.80 3.57
N PHE A 92 -0.44 8.23 2.38
CA PHE A 92 -0.71 9.00 1.16
C PHE A 92 -2.11 9.61 1.14
N ALA A 93 -3.11 8.99 1.77
CA ALA A 93 -4.42 9.63 1.93
C ALA A 93 -4.39 10.68 3.06
N GLY A 94 -3.78 10.34 4.19
CA GLY A 94 -3.83 11.10 5.43
C GLY A 94 -2.90 12.32 5.51
N ASP A 95 -1.77 12.34 4.78
CA ASP A 95 -0.88 13.51 4.79
C ASP A 95 -1.41 14.64 3.89
N THR A 96 -2.34 14.39 2.97
CA THR A 96 -2.69 15.34 1.90
C THR A 96 -3.48 16.56 2.36
N VAL A 97 -4.40 16.39 3.33
CA VAL A 97 -5.24 17.48 3.86
C VAL A 97 -4.65 18.00 5.18
N ALA A 98 -4.24 17.10 6.08
CA ALA A 98 -3.77 17.48 7.42
C ALA A 98 -2.46 18.28 7.37
N SER A 99 -1.54 17.96 6.44
CA SER A 99 -0.26 18.69 6.35
C SER A 99 -0.44 20.14 5.92
N GLU A 100 -1.48 20.44 5.13
CA GLU A 100 -1.79 21.80 4.71
C GLU A 100 -2.63 22.55 5.74
N ALA A 101 -3.44 21.85 6.52
CA ALA A 101 -4.17 22.44 7.65
C ALA A 101 -3.21 22.88 8.76
N SER A 102 -2.17 22.09 9.05
CA SER A 102 -1.18 22.39 10.10
C SER A 102 -0.37 23.68 9.88
N TRP A 103 -0.18 24.11 8.62
CA TRP A 103 0.57 25.32 8.27
C TRP A 103 -0.36 26.54 8.21
N SER A 104 -0.82 27.01 9.37
CA SER A 104 -1.43 28.34 9.63
C SER A 104 -2.12 29.00 8.41
N SER A 105 -3.20 28.37 7.94
CA SER A 105 -3.95 28.79 6.74
C SER A 105 -4.84 30.02 6.95
N LEU A 106 -4.81 30.64 8.14
CA LEU A 106 -5.61 31.83 8.45
C LEU A 106 -5.34 33.01 7.50
N ARG A 107 -4.13 33.08 6.92
CA ARG A 107 -3.76 34.07 5.88
C ARG A 107 -4.07 33.62 4.45
N TYR A 108 -4.13 32.32 4.18
CA TYR A 108 -4.41 31.78 2.83
C TYR A 108 -5.91 31.72 2.52
N LEU A 109 -6.77 31.56 3.54
CA LEU A 109 -8.23 31.56 3.39
C LEU A 109 -8.80 32.92 2.94
N LEU A 110 -8.04 34.01 3.08
CA LEU A 110 -8.44 35.34 2.63
C LEU A 110 -8.05 35.65 1.17
N ALA A 111 -7.20 34.85 0.52
CA ALA A 111 -6.55 35.24 -0.73
C ALA A 111 -7.08 34.53 -2.00
N ALA A 112 -7.75 33.38 -1.92
CA ALA A 112 -8.23 32.67 -3.11
C ALA A 112 -9.51 31.84 -2.85
N PRO A 113 -10.67 32.20 -3.43
CA PRO A 113 -11.89 31.43 -3.31
C PRO A 113 -11.80 30.19 -4.22
N VAL A 114 -11.34 29.07 -3.66
CA VAL A 114 -11.41 27.74 -4.29
C VAL A 114 -12.56 26.96 -3.67
N PRO A 115 -13.49 26.36 -4.45
CA PRO A 115 -14.59 25.57 -3.89
C PRO A 115 -14.05 24.34 -3.17
N ARG A 116 -14.41 24.18 -1.88
CA ARG A 116 -13.92 23.11 -0.98
C ARG A 116 -14.07 21.70 -1.56
N ARG A 117 -15.17 21.43 -2.26
CA ARG A 117 -15.44 20.13 -2.91
C ARG A 117 -14.34 19.79 -3.92
N ARG A 118 -13.94 20.73 -4.77
CA ARG A 118 -12.94 20.50 -5.82
C ARG A 118 -11.55 20.26 -5.24
N LEU A 119 -11.20 20.99 -4.18
CA LEU A 119 -9.91 20.80 -3.49
C LEU A 119 -9.81 19.37 -2.94
N LEU A 120 -10.85 18.90 -2.25
CA LEU A 120 -10.87 17.55 -1.69
C LEU A 120 -10.83 16.48 -2.78
N THR A 121 -11.59 16.63 -3.88
CA THR A 121 -11.58 15.65 -4.98
C THR A 121 -10.22 15.56 -5.66
N ILE A 122 -9.54 16.68 -5.88
CA ILE A 122 -8.19 16.67 -6.49
C ILE A 122 -7.19 15.99 -5.55
N LYS A 123 -7.23 16.29 -4.25
CA LYS A 123 -6.33 15.67 -3.27
C LYS A 123 -6.55 14.17 -3.13
N LEU A 124 -7.81 13.76 -3.07
CA LEU A 124 -8.17 12.34 -3.07
C LEU A 124 -7.66 11.67 -4.36
N ALA A 125 -7.90 12.25 -5.53
CA ALA A 125 -7.44 11.69 -6.80
C ALA A 125 -5.91 11.54 -6.84
N VAL A 126 -5.17 12.55 -6.39
CA VAL A 126 -3.69 12.48 -6.31
C VAL A 126 -3.27 11.36 -5.34
N ALA A 127 -3.86 11.27 -4.15
CA ALA A 127 -3.59 10.20 -3.19
C ALA A 127 -3.85 8.80 -3.79
N MET A 128 -4.96 8.62 -4.50
CA MET A 128 -5.31 7.36 -5.17
C MET A 128 -4.29 6.98 -6.24
N THR A 129 -3.78 7.95 -7.00
CA THR A 129 -2.71 7.68 -7.98
C THR A 129 -1.35 7.39 -7.34
N LEU A 130 -1.04 8.01 -6.19
CA LEU A 130 0.17 7.70 -5.44
C LEU A 130 0.10 6.27 -4.88
N ASN A 131 -1.05 5.86 -4.35
CA ASN A 131 -1.29 4.48 -3.89
C ASN A 131 -1.14 3.47 -5.04
N LEU A 132 -1.68 3.81 -6.21
CA LEU A 132 -1.55 2.98 -7.40
C LEU A 132 -0.08 2.88 -7.84
N MET A 133 0.66 4.00 -7.83
CA MET A 133 2.10 3.97 -8.08
C MET A 133 2.83 3.11 -7.05
N ALA A 134 2.48 3.22 -5.78
CA ALA A 134 3.08 2.47 -4.68
C ALA A 134 3.00 0.95 -4.93
N ILE A 135 1.79 0.45 -5.21
CA ILE A 135 1.60 -0.98 -5.47
C ILE A 135 2.29 -1.43 -6.76
N THR A 136 2.27 -0.61 -7.82
CA THR A 136 2.97 -0.95 -9.08
C THR A 136 4.49 -0.98 -8.91
N ILE A 137 5.05 -0.07 -8.11
CA ILE A 137 6.49 -0.04 -7.79
C ILE A 137 6.87 -1.29 -7.00
N LEU A 138 6.08 -1.66 -5.99
CA LEU A 138 6.32 -2.88 -5.22
C LEU A 138 6.32 -4.11 -6.14
N ILE A 139 5.31 -4.27 -7.00
CA ILE A 139 5.23 -5.39 -7.95
C ILE A 139 6.43 -5.40 -8.90
N ALA A 140 6.74 -4.27 -9.53
CA ALA A 140 7.83 -4.19 -10.51
C ALA A 140 9.20 -4.47 -9.88
N VAL A 141 9.47 -3.91 -8.70
CA VAL A 141 10.74 -4.06 -7.99
C VAL A 141 10.88 -5.48 -7.46
N SER A 142 9.82 -6.05 -6.89
CA SER A 142 9.83 -7.44 -6.41
C SER A 142 10.05 -8.41 -7.55
N PHE A 143 9.41 -8.19 -8.71
CA PHE A 143 9.61 -9.02 -9.88
C PHE A 143 11.05 -8.92 -10.42
N LEU A 144 11.60 -7.70 -10.54
CA LEU A 144 12.97 -7.49 -11.01
C LEU A 144 14.00 -8.15 -10.08
N ILE A 145 13.85 -7.98 -8.77
CA ILE A 145 14.77 -8.57 -7.80
C ILE A 145 14.61 -10.09 -7.77
N GLY A 146 13.37 -10.59 -7.79
CA GLY A 146 13.08 -12.02 -7.87
C GLY A 146 13.67 -12.67 -9.12
N LEU A 147 13.62 -11.97 -10.26
CA LEU A 147 14.20 -12.45 -11.52
C LEU A 147 15.73 -12.50 -11.46
N LEU A 148 16.38 -11.54 -10.81
CA LEU A 148 17.83 -11.53 -10.61
C LEU A 148 18.30 -12.57 -9.57
N ALA A 149 17.51 -12.83 -8.54
CA ALA A 149 17.89 -13.68 -7.42
C ALA A 149 17.54 -15.16 -7.64
N PHE A 150 16.36 -15.44 -8.19
CA PHE A 150 15.73 -16.77 -8.27
C PHE A 150 15.40 -17.20 -9.70
N GLY A 151 15.61 -16.34 -10.70
CA GLY A 151 15.40 -16.68 -12.11
C GLY A 151 13.96 -16.53 -12.60
N SER A 152 13.74 -16.87 -13.88
CA SER A 152 12.48 -16.67 -14.60
C SER A 152 11.60 -17.92 -14.61
N GLU A 153 11.39 -18.52 -13.45
CA GLU A 153 10.48 -19.67 -13.33
C GLU A 153 9.00 -19.22 -13.37
N PRO A 154 8.11 -20.06 -13.93
CA PRO A 154 6.69 -19.75 -14.02
C PRO A 154 6.03 -19.69 -12.64
N LEU A 155 4.88 -19.00 -12.56
CA LEU A 155 4.11 -18.90 -11.31
C LEU A 155 3.52 -20.29 -10.99
N ILE A 156 3.85 -20.81 -9.80
CA ILE A 156 3.38 -22.12 -9.32
C ILE A 156 2.36 -21.86 -8.23
N SER A 157 1.12 -22.28 -8.44
CA SER A 157 0.11 -22.20 -7.39
C SER A 157 0.23 -23.41 -6.45
N PRO A 158 0.13 -23.22 -5.11
CA PRO A 158 0.04 -24.31 -4.14
C PRO A 158 -1.14 -25.27 -4.39
N LEU A 159 -2.20 -24.79 -5.07
CA LEU A 159 -3.40 -25.57 -5.42
C LEU A 159 -3.26 -26.34 -6.76
N GLY A 160 -2.08 -26.31 -7.38
CA GLY A 160 -1.82 -26.95 -8.67
C GLY A 160 -2.06 -26.02 -9.86
N GLY A 161 -1.03 -25.84 -10.68
CA GLY A 161 -1.09 -25.08 -11.93
C GLY A 161 0.17 -24.25 -12.14
N ASN A 162 0.83 -24.46 -13.29
CA ASN A 162 1.96 -23.65 -13.74
C ASN A 162 1.46 -22.61 -14.73
N PHE A 163 1.52 -21.33 -14.37
CA PHE A 163 1.10 -20.24 -15.25
C PHE A 163 2.34 -19.66 -15.94
N THR A 164 2.38 -19.81 -17.26
CA THR A 164 3.51 -19.39 -18.10
C THR A 164 3.15 -18.15 -18.93
N GLY A 165 4.17 -17.38 -19.34
CA GLY A 165 3.99 -16.31 -20.33
C GLY A 165 3.17 -15.11 -19.83
N ILE A 166 2.04 -14.83 -20.46
CA ILE A 166 1.18 -13.65 -20.19
C ILE A 166 0.27 -13.88 -18.97
N GLU A 167 -0.13 -15.13 -18.72
CA GLU A 167 -1.08 -15.47 -17.65
C GLU A 167 -0.56 -15.11 -16.26
N GLN A 168 0.76 -15.26 -16.03
CA GLN A 168 1.39 -14.86 -14.77
C GLN A 168 1.24 -13.34 -14.52
N PHE A 169 1.40 -12.51 -15.55
CA PHE A 169 1.29 -11.06 -15.41
C PHE A 169 -0.16 -10.63 -15.19
N VAL A 170 -1.11 -11.30 -15.84
CA VAL A 170 -2.54 -11.08 -15.61
C VAL A 170 -2.90 -11.44 -14.17
N ARG A 171 -2.45 -12.58 -13.65
CA ARG A 171 -2.68 -12.99 -12.26
C ARG A 171 -2.04 -12.03 -11.25
N LEU A 172 -0.79 -11.62 -11.47
CA LEU A 172 -0.14 -10.61 -10.63
C LEU A 172 -0.90 -9.28 -10.66
N GLY A 173 -1.42 -8.88 -11.83
CA GLY A 173 -2.27 -7.71 -11.98
C GLY A 173 -3.59 -7.84 -11.22
N ILE A 174 -4.24 -9.01 -11.25
CA ILE A 174 -5.47 -9.29 -10.49
C ILE A 174 -5.20 -9.24 -8.98
N ILE A 175 -4.13 -9.88 -8.50
CA ILE A 175 -3.74 -9.87 -7.08
C ILE A 175 -3.46 -8.44 -6.63
N GLY A 176 -2.65 -7.68 -7.39
CA GLY A 176 -2.37 -6.28 -7.10
C GLY A 176 -3.64 -5.43 -7.11
N GLY A 177 -4.54 -5.65 -8.08
CA GLY A 177 -5.81 -4.95 -8.18
C GLY A 177 -6.74 -5.26 -7.00
N TYR A 178 -6.80 -6.52 -6.57
CA TYR A 178 -7.56 -6.94 -5.40
C TYR A 178 -7.06 -6.25 -4.14
N VAL A 179 -5.75 -6.30 -3.87
CA VAL A 179 -5.12 -5.64 -2.72
C VAL A 179 -5.35 -4.12 -2.77
N TYR A 180 -5.24 -3.51 -3.95
CA TYR A 180 -5.53 -2.09 -4.13
C TYR A 180 -6.95 -1.75 -3.70
N ILE A 181 -7.96 -2.49 -4.17
CA ILE A 181 -9.37 -2.28 -3.85
C ILE A 181 -9.62 -2.46 -2.35
N THR A 182 -9.08 -3.51 -1.74
CA THR A 182 -9.24 -3.77 -0.30
C THR A 182 -8.66 -2.64 0.54
N LEU A 183 -7.50 -2.09 0.16
CA LEU A 183 -6.84 -0.99 0.87
C LEU A 183 -7.46 0.39 0.61
N LEU A 184 -8.36 0.53 -0.37
CA LEU A 184 -9.12 1.78 -0.56
C LEU A 184 -9.94 2.13 0.68
N PHE A 185 -10.45 1.13 1.40
CA PHE A 185 -11.18 1.33 2.64
C PHE A 185 -10.32 2.05 3.70
N VAL A 186 -9.09 1.56 3.91
CA VAL A 186 -8.11 2.15 4.84
C VAL A 186 -7.75 3.57 4.41
N SER A 187 -7.50 3.76 3.11
CA SER A 187 -7.22 5.07 2.53
C SER A 187 -8.38 6.05 2.74
N GLY A 188 -9.63 5.60 2.60
CA GLY A 188 -10.82 6.39 2.86
C GLY A 188 -10.93 6.87 4.31
N ILE A 189 -10.67 5.99 5.28
CA ILE A 189 -10.65 6.34 6.71
C ILE A 189 -9.55 7.35 7.01
N ALA A 190 -8.34 7.11 6.50
CA ALA A 190 -7.21 8.01 6.70
C ALA A 190 -7.49 9.41 6.11
N PHE A 191 -8.10 9.47 4.93
CA PHE A 191 -8.50 10.73 4.30
C PHE A 191 -9.59 11.44 5.12
N TYR A 192 -10.59 10.70 5.60
CA TYR A 192 -11.64 11.25 6.45
C TYR A 192 -11.10 11.83 7.75
N MET A 193 -10.21 11.10 8.44
CA MET A 193 -9.57 11.62 9.65
C MET A 193 -8.63 12.78 9.35
N SER A 194 -7.97 12.80 8.20
CA SER A 194 -7.16 13.93 7.77
C SER A 194 -7.95 15.21 7.54
N VAL A 195 -9.27 15.15 7.30
CA VAL A 195 -10.13 16.33 7.23
C VAL A 195 -10.58 16.78 8.62
N ARG A 196 -10.68 15.86 9.58
CA ARG A 196 -11.09 16.15 10.96
C ARG A 196 -9.93 16.56 11.89
N THR A 197 -8.71 16.19 11.55
CA THR A 197 -7.54 16.39 12.40
C THR A 197 -6.48 17.22 11.67
N ASP A 198 -6.00 18.28 12.31
CA ASP A 198 -4.95 19.16 11.76
C ASP A 198 -3.53 18.58 11.93
N VAL A 199 -3.42 17.42 12.59
CA VAL A 199 -2.15 16.74 12.86
C VAL A 199 -2.01 15.55 11.89
N PRO A 200 -1.06 15.61 10.92
CA PRO A 200 -0.87 14.54 9.93
C PRO A 200 -0.59 13.19 10.56
N LEU A 201 0.20 13.17 11.65
CA LEU A 201 0.55 11.94 12.35
C LEU A 201 -0.69 11.27 12.98
N GLY A 202 -1.64 12.08 13.47
CA GLY A 202 -2.88 11.59 14.07
C GLY A 202 -3.83 10.98 13.03
N ALA A 203 -3.92 11.58 11.84
CA ALA A 203 -4.75 11.05 10.76
C ALA A 203 -4.27 9.69 10.25
N VAL A 204 -2.95 9.52 10.10
CA VAL A 204 -2.37 8.24 9.68
C VAL A 204 -2.45 7.20 10.81
N GLY A 205 -2.09 7.60 12.03
CA GLY A 205 -2.10 6.71 13.19
C GLY A 205 -3.48 6.14 13.51
N THR A 206 -4.55 6.94 13.36
CA THR A 206 -5.93 6.46 13.58
C THR A 206 -6.36 5.42 12.57
N ALA A 207 -6.01 5.58 11.28
CA ALA A 207 -6.32 4.59 10.26
C ALA A 207 -5.56 3.27 10.51
N VAL A 208 -4.27 3.34 10.85
CA VAL A 208 -3.46 2.16 11.15
C VAL A 208 -3.94 1.45 12.41
N LEU A 209 -4.24 2.20 13.48
CA LEU A 209 -4.78 1.63 14.73
C LEU A 209 -6.10 0.89 14.47
N LEU A 210 -6.98 1.45 13.66
CA LEU A 210 -8.26 0.82 13.32
C LEU A 210 -8.05 -0.49 12.55
N VAL A 211 -7.09 -0.54 11.62
CA VAL A 211 -6.73 -1.79 10.93
C VAL A 211 -6.17 -2.83 11.90
N ILE A 212 -5.32 -2.42 12.85
CA ILE A 212 -4.80 -3.31 13.89
C ILE A 212 -5.95 -3.87 14.73
N VAL A 213 -6.92 -3.04 15.13
CA VAL A 213 -8.11 -3.49 15.87
C VAL A 213 -8.91 -4.49 15.05
N PHE A 214 -9.12 -4.24 13.75
CA PHE A 214 -9.81 -5.19 12.87
C PHE A 214 -9.07 -6.51 12.72
N ALA A 215 -7.74 -6.48 12.60
CA ALA A 215 -6.92 -7.69 12.57
C ALA A 215 -7.01 -8.48 13.88
N ILE A 216 -7.02 -7.81 15.03
CA ILE A 216 -7.21 -8.46 16.34
C ILE A 216 -8.60 -9.08 16.45
N LEU A 217 -9.65 -8.36 16.04
CA LEU A 217 -11.02 -8.87 16.05
C LEU A 217 -11.18 -10.07 15.10
N ASP A 218 -10.50 -10.07 13.97
CA ASP A 218 -10.49 -11.17 13.02
C ASP A 218 -9.76 -12.42 13.56
N ALA A 219 -8.70 -12.22 14.35
CA ALA A 219 -8.01 -13.31 15.03
C ALA A 219 -8.87 -14.00 16.12
N ILE A 220 -9.90 -13.32 16.64
CA ILE A 220 -10.79 -13.88 17.66
C ILE A 220 -11.82 -14.80 16.98
N THR A 221 -11.52 -16.09 16.96
CA THR A 221 -12.40 -17.15 16.42
C THR A 221 -13.74 -17.27 17.15
N ALA A 222 -13.82 -16.79 18.40
CA ALA A 222 -15.05 -16.76 19.21
C ALA A 222 -16.13 -15.77 18.70
N LEU A 223 -15.79 -14.88 17.76
CA LEU A 223 -16.69 -13.84 17.25
C LEU A 223 -17.72 -14.35 16.21
N GLY A 224 -17.57 -15.59 15.73
CA GLY A 224 -18.51 -16.23 14.82
C GLY A 224 -18.76 -15.42 13.53
N ASP A 225 -20.00 -15.42 13.04
CA ASP A 225 -20.40 -14.79 11.77
C ASP A 225 -20.20 -13.26 11.73
N LEU A 226 -20.05 -12.59 12.87
CA LEU A 226 -19.84 -11.15 12.94
C LEU A 226 -18.48 -10.73 12.32
N ARG A 227 -17.54 -11.66 12.29
CA ARG A 227 -16.21 -11.49 11.70
C ARG A 227 -16.24 -11.32 10.18
N ASN A 228 -17.19 -11.98 9.50
CA ASN A 228 -17.37 -11.92 8.04
C ASN A 228 -17.79 -10.53 7.53
N TRP A 229 -18.27 -9.67 8.44
CA TRP A 229 -18.65 -8.29 8.15
C TRP A 229 -17.48 -7.29 8.31
N LEU A 230 -16.33 -7.72 8.85
CA LEU A 230 -15.18 -6.84 9.02
C LEU A 230 -14.52 -6.59 7.65
N PRO A 231 -14.25 -5.33 7.27
CA PRO A 231 -13.61 -4.98 6.00
C PRO A 231 -12.23 -5.62 5.78
N GLY A 232 -11.57 -6.08 6.85
CA GLY A 232 -10.26 -6.75 6.81
C GLY A 232 -10.31 -8.27 6.65
N HIS A 233 -11.47 -8.90 6.85
CA HIS A 233 -11.60 -10.37 6.87
C HIS A 233 -11.15 -11.02 5.55
N TYR A 234 -11.49 -10.39 4.42
CA TYR A 234 -11.14 -10.90 3.10
C TYR A 234 -9.74 -10.46 2.62
N SER A 235 -9.00 -9.65 3.39
CA SER A 235 -7.69 -9.15 2.95
C SER A 235 -6.61 -10.24 2.83
N GLN A 236 -6.84 -11.41 3.45
CA GLN A 236 -5.93 -12.55 3.47
C GLN A 236 -6.55 -13.82 2.88
N ALA A 237 -7.72 -13.72 2.24
CA ALA A 237 -8.46 -14.84 1.65
C ALA A 237 -7.99 -15.17 0.22
#